data_AF-A0A2V1AS07-F1
#
_entry.id   AF-A0A2V1AS07-F1
#
_cell.length_a   1.000
_cell.length_b   1.000
_cell.length_c   1.000
_cell.angle_alpha   90.00
_cell.angle_beta   90.00
_cell.angle_gamma   90.00
#
_symmetry.space_group_name_H-M   'P 1'
#
loop_
_entity.id
_entity.type
_entity.pdbx_description
1 polymer ?
#
loop_
_entity_poly.entity_id
_entity_poly.type
_entity_poly.pdbx_seq_one_letter_code
_entity_poly.pdbx_strand_id
1 'polypeptide(L)'
;MESLSESSAPQSVILNDYKLAVKFFMNKDFEKSYQIISKLHNVAYRNFAKGTISEEVFIKIVTLYLTELGLLLNSKDAASSFQLSRKEKKELIGKLRSSSYLDSLHEIYGSVRKVPSELLYQVFLVNYSCQHEIKQNDERFLVKQFDNLYSMLDFHGKADDKYLKRLVDMYIFNVLPDADDFYKAQDLVDSNPLVDTEKGRKRIKELKEVKKQEKKLKDKQAKEREAQEAQRLADEQAKKKAEQENANLKYKSLKQIKREHENSEELERQGRSPPTTGDGKSSIQQLRHRLEYLMRLTQRFCEKNYPSHCPAFHSYKKNQCA
;
A
#
# COMPACT_ATOMS: atom_id res chain seq x y z
N MET A 1 -41.55 -20.83 8.56
CA MET A 1 -40.73 -20.17 7.53
C MET A 1 -39.96 -21.26 6.81
N GLU A 2 -40.27 -21.37 5.53
CA GLU A 2 -39.74 -22.20 4.45
C GLU A 2 -38.59 -23.18 4.76
N SER A 3 -38.95 -24.47 4.81
CA SER A 3 -38.04 -25.56 4.46
C SER A 3 -37.75 -25.50 2.96
N LEU A 4 -36.66 -24.82 2.58
CA LEU A 4 -36.13 -24.93 1.23
C LEU A 4 -35.52 -26.33 1.08
N SER A 5 -36.22 -27.16 0.31
CA SER A 5 -35.85 -28.50 -0.13
C SER A 5 -34.33 -28.63 -0.34
N GLU A 6 -33.72 -29.48 0.48
CA GLU A 6 -32.33 -29.92 0.35
C GLU A 6 -32.15 -30.76 -0.91
N SER A 7 -32.18 -30.12 -2.08
CA SER A 7 -31.86 -30.79 -3.34
C SER A 7 -30.33 -30.87 -3.46
N SER A 8 -29.77 -32.05 -3.18
CA SER A 8 -28.40 -32.39 -3.55
C SER A 8 -28.28 -32.35 -5.07
N ALA A 9 -27.58 -31.35 -5.60
CA ALA A 9 -27.36 -31.23 -7.04
C ALA A 9 -26.59 -32.47 -7.55
N PRO A 10 -27.00 -33.06 -8.70
CA PRO A 10 -26.29 -34.19 -9.28
C PRO A 10 -24.82 -33.84 -9.57
N GLN A 11 -23.91 -34.80 -9.39
CA GLN A 11 -22.48 -34.61 -9.64
C GLN A 11 -22.18 -34.09 -11.05
N SER A 12 -22.98 -34.47 -12.05
CA SER A 12 -22.85 -33.99 -13.43
C SER A 12 -23.06 -32.47 -13.55
N VAL A 13 -24.01 -31.90 -12.81
CA VAL A 13 -24.27 -30.46 -12.78
C VAL A 13 -23.11 -29.73 -12.13
N ILE A 14 -22.66 -30.22 -10.97
CA ILE A 14 -21.50 -29.68 -10.24
C ILE A 14 -20.24 -29.67 -11.12
N LEU A 15 -20.01 -30.75 -11.88
CA LEU A 15 -18.89 -30.85 -12.81
C LEU A 15 -18.99 -29.89 -13.99
N ASN A 16 -20.19 -29.64 -14.52
CA ASN A 16 -20.39 -28.70 -15.61
C ASN A 16 -20.14 -27.26 -15.16
N ASP A 17 -20.63 -26.89 -13.97
CA ASP A 17 -20.37 -25.58 -13.38
C ASP A 17 -18.87 -25.41 -13.06
N TYR A 18 -18.21 -26.45 -12.56
CA TYR A 18 -16.76 -26.42 -12.34
C TYR A 18 -16.00 -26.19 -13.65
N LYS A 19 -16.33 -26.93 -14.73
CA LYS A 19 -15.70 -26.74 -16.05
C LYS A 19 -15.94 -25.33 -16.58
N LEU A 20 -17.13 -24.78 -16.35
CA LEU A 20 -17.47 -23.42 -16.75
C LEU A 20 -16.63 -22.38 -15.97
N ALA A 21 -16.48 -22.55 -14.65
CA ALA A 21 -15.59 -21.73 -13.84
C ALA A 21 -14.15 -21.78 -14.35
N VAL A 22 -13.60 -22.99 -14.56
CA VAL A 22 -12.25 -23.16 -15.14
C VAL A 22 -12.11 -22.44 -16.48
N LYS A 23 -13.12 -22.49 -17.35
CA LYS A 23 -13.08 -21.79 -18.64
C LYS A 23 -12.97 -20.27 -18.45
N PHE A 24 -13.76 -19.69 -17.53
CA PHE A 24 -13.67 -18.26 -17.22
C PHE A 24 -12.32 -17.90 -16.58
N PHE A 25 -11.84 -18.73 -15.65
CA PHE A 25 -10.52 -18.58 -15.04
C PHE A 25 -9.39 -18.52 -16.07
N MET A 26 -9.36 -19.48 -17.00
CA MET A 26 -8.33 -19.54 -18.06
C MET A 26 -8.40 -18.33 -19.01
N ASN A 27 -9.60 -17.78 -19.22
CA ASN A 27 -9.81 -16.56 -19.99
C ASN A 27 -9.53 -15.27 -19.18
N LYS A 28 -9.08 -15.39 -17.93
CA LYS A 28 -8.85 -14.28 -16.99
C LYS A 28 -10.11 -13.47 -16.66
N ASP A 29 -11.29 -14.06 -16.87
CA ASP A 29 -12.57 -13.51 -16.41
C ASP A 29 -12.82 -13.95 -14.96
N PHE A 30 -12.03 -13.36 -14.06
CA PHE A 30 -12.03 -13.74 -12.64
C PHE A 30 -13.34 -13.40 -11.94
N GLU A 31 -14.08 -12.39 -12.39
CA GLU A 31 -15.38 -12.05 -11.81
C GLU A 31 -16.38 -13.22 -11.99
N LYS A 32 -16.55 -13.69 -13.23
CA LYS A 32 -17.48 -14.80 -13.51
C LYS A 32 -16.99 -16.11 -12.91
N SER A 33 -15.70 -16.38 -12.98
CA SER A 33 -15.12 -17.57 -12.37
C SER A 33 -15.38 -17.61 -10.87
N TYR A 34 -15.09 -16.50 -10.17
CA TYR A 34 -15.23 -16.41 -8.74
C TYR A 34 -16.68 -16.53 -8.27
N GLN A 35 -17.62 -15.90 -8.99
CA GLN A 35 -19.05 -16.01 -8.70
C GLN A 35 -19.58 -17.44 -8.79
N ILE A 36 -19.06 -18.25 -9.72
CA ILE A 36 -19.46 -19.66 -9.87
C ILE A 36 -18.76 -20.50 -8.80
N ILE A 37 -17.45 -20.39 -8.68
CA ILE A 37 -16.66 -21.28 -7.83
C ILE A 37 -16.91 -21.04 -6.32
N SER A 38 -17.21 -19.81 -5.91
CA SER A 38 -17.59 -19.51 -4.52
C SER A 38 -18.89 -20.20 -4.11
N LYS A 39 -19.87 -20.27 -5.02
CA LYS A 39 -21.12 -21.02 -4.79
C LYS A 39 -20.84 -22.52 -4.76
N LEU A 40 -20.05 -23.03 -5.71
CA LEU A 40 -19.68 -24.43 -5.78
C LEU A 40 -18.90 -24.89 -4.55
N HIS A 41 -18.01 -24.07 -4.00
CA HIS A 41 -17.24 -24.40 -2.81
C HIS A 41 -18.18 -24.82 -1.65
N ASN A 42 -19.18 -24.00 -1.33
CA ASN A 42 -20.14 -24.32 -0.25
C ASN A 42 -21.02 -25.54 -0.56
N VAL A 43 -21.32 -25.78 -1.85
CA VAL A 43 -22.06 -26.96 -2.29
C VAL A 43 -21.19 -28.22 -2.21
N ALA A 44 -19.90 -28.12 -2.52
CA ALA A 44 -18.97 -29.24 -2.55
C ALA A 44 -18.73 -29.82 -1.16
N TYR A 45 -18.54 -29.00 -0.13
CA TYR A 45 -18.39 -29.49 1.26
C TYR A 45 -19.59 -30.33 1.70
N ARG A 46 -20.81 -29.84 1.44
CA ARG A 46 -22.05 -30.55 1.81
C ARG A 46 -22.23 -31.85 1.04
N ASN A 47 -22.00 -31.83 -0.28
CA ASN A 47 -22.19 -33.03 -1.11
C ASN A 47 -21.09 -34.07 -0.89
N PHE A 48 -19.86 -33.66 -0.59
CA PHE A 48 -18.78 -34.58 -0.26
C PHE A 48 -19.03 -35.26 1.08
N ALA A 49 -19.45 -34.51 2.11
CA ALA A 49 -19.84 -35.09 3.40
C ALA A 49 -21.00 -36.10 3.28
N LYS A 50 -21.94 -35.88 2.35
CA LYS A 50 -23.04 -36.81 2.02
C LYS A 50 -22.63 -37.95 1.07
N GLY A 51 -21.37 -38.00 0.60
CA GLY A 51 -20.89 -39.01 -0.36
C GLY A 51 -21.47 -38.89 -1.78
N THR A 52 -22.05 -37.75 -2.13
CA THR A 52 -22.73 -37.51 -3.43
C THR A 52 -21.77 -37.11 -4.54
N ILE A 53 -20.56 -36.64 -4.20
CA ILE A 53 -19.49 -36.35 -5.16
C ILE A 53 -18.23 -37.12 -4.77
N SER A 54 -17.40 -37.47 -5.76
CA SER A 54 -16.10 -38.09 -5.51
C SER A 54 -15.09 -37.11 -4.93
N GLU A 55 -14.11 -37.65 -4.19
CA GLU A 55 -13.01 -36.88 -3.59
C GLU A 55 -12.24 -36.08 -4.65
N GLU A 56 -12.00 -36.66 -5.82
CA GLU A 56 -11.31 -35.98 -6.93
C GLU A 56 -12.03 -34.69 -7.37
N VAL A 57 -13.37 -34.71 -7.42
CA VAL A 57 -14.17 -33.53 -7.79
C VAL A 57 -14.14 -32.49 -6.66
N PHE A 58 -14.25 -32.95 -5.42
CA PHE A 58 -14.14 -32.07 -4.25
C PHE A 58 -12.78 -31.35 -4.24
N ILE A 59 -11.67 -32.09 -4.41
CA ILE A 59 -10.31 -31.52 -4.45
C ILE A 59 -10.21 -30.45 -5.53
N LYS A 60 -10.66 -30.74 -6.76
CA LYS A 60 -10.62 -29.80 -7.89
C LYS A 60 -11.35 -28.48 -7.59
N ILE A 61 -12.55 -28.56 -7.02
CA ILE A 61 -13.36 -27.37 -6.70
C ILE A 61 -12.68 -26.52 -5.62
N VAL A 62 -12.24 -27.16 -4.53
CA VAL A 62 -11.60 -26.44 -3.41
C VAL A 62 -10.26 -25.84 -3.83
N THR A 63 -9.46 -26.56 -4.62
CA THR A 63 -8.18 -26.05 -5.14
C THR A 63 -8.38 -24.83 -6.02
N LEU A 64 -9.36 -24.84 -6.94
CA LEU A 64 -9.64 -23.68 -7.79
C LEU A 64 -10.13 -22.48 -6.95
N TYR A 65 -11.05 -22.72 -6.02
CA TYR A 65 -11.54 -21.69 -5.11
C TYR A 65 -10.41 -21.01 -4.33
N LEU A 66 -9.54 -21.80 -3.70
CA LEU A 66 -8.39 -21.27 -2.95
C LEU A 66 -7.40 -20.55 -3.86
N THR A 67 -7.17 -21.06 -5.08
CA THR A 67 -6.31 -20.37 -6.08
C THR A 67 -6.85 -18.98 -6.41
N GLU A 68 -8.15 -18.87 -6.68
CA GLU A 68 -8.79 -17.57 -6.95
C GLU A 68 -8.74 -16.65 -5.73
N LEU A 69 -8.93 -17.17 -4.52
CA LEU A 69 -8.76 -16.37 -3.31
C LEU A 69 -7.35 -15.78 -3.19
N GLY A 70 -6.31 -16.59 -3.44
CA GLY A 70 -4.93 -16.12 -3.41
C GLY A 70 -4.69 -14.97 -4.39
N LEU A 71 -5.25 -15.07 -5.60
CA LEU A 71 -5.14 -14.03 -6.63
C LEU A 71 -5.92 -12.76 -6.26
N LEU A 72 -7.17 -12.90 -5.81
CA LEU A 72 -8.06 -11.76 -5.54
C LEU A 72 -7.70 -11.00 -4.27
N LEU A 73 -7.09 -11.68 -3.28
CA LEU A 73 -6.66 -11.06 -2.03
C LEU A 73 -5.26 -10.45 -2.13
N ASN A 74 -4.40 -10.96 -3.02
CA ASN A 74 -3.05 -10.42 -3.22
C ASN A 74 -3.09 -9.10 -4.03
N SER A 75 -3.14 -8.00 -3.29
CA SER A 75 -3.20 -6.62 -3.79
C SER A 75 -2.00 -6.17 -4.65
N LYS A 76 -0.89 -6.92 -4.66
CA LYS A 76 0.31 -6.56 -5.44
C LYS A 76 0.22 -6.95 -6.91
N ASP A 77 -0.58 -7.97 -7.24
CA ASP A 77 -0.75 -8.51 -8.59
C ASP A 77 -2.08 -8.05 -9.22
N ALA A 78 -2.54 -6.85 -8.88
CA ALA A 78 -3.82 -6.26 -9.30
C ALA A 78 -3.93 -5.93 -10.80
N ALA A 79 -3.43 -6.82 -11.66
CA ALA A 79 -3.71 -6.87 -13.09
C ALA A 79 -5.14 -7.36 -13.39
N SER A 80 -5.88 -7.85 -12.38
CA SER A 80 -7.29 -8.20 -12.50
C SER A 80 -8.17 -6.97 -12.40
N SER A 81 -8.99 -6.72 -13.43
CA SER A 81 -10.03 -5.67 -13.44
C SER A 81 -11.07 -5.85 -12.33
N PHE A 82 -11.24 -7.08 -11.84
CA PHE A 82 -12.15 -7.42 -10.76
C PHE A 82 -11.48 -7.26 -9.39
N GLN A 83 -12.16 -6.54 -8.49
CA GLN A 83 -11.74 -6.38 -7.10
C GLN A 83 -12.88 -6.77 -6.17
N LEU A 84 -12.56 -7.53 -5.13
CA LEU A 84 -13.51 -7.89 -4.08
C LEU A 84 -13.97 -6.65 -3.31
N SER A 85 -15.23 -6.69 -2.86
CA SER A 85 -15.74 -5.63 -1.97
C SER A 85 -14.92 -5.58 -0.67
N ARG A 86 -14.78 -4.38 -0.06
CA ARG A 86 -14.03 -4.23 1.20
C ARG A 86 -14.54 -5.16 2.31
N LYS A 87 -15.86 -5.34 2.38
CA LYS A 87 -16.51 -6.22 3.36
C LYS A 87 -16.10 -7.68 3.14
N GLU A 88 -16.21 -8.14 1.91
CA GLU A 88 -15.88 -9.52 1.53
C GLU A 88 -14.39 -9.81 1.71
N LYS A 89 -13.52 -8.89 1.26
CA LYS A 89 -12.07 -9.00 1.49
C LYS A 89 -11.74 -9.15 2.97
N LYS A 90 -12.35 -8.34 3.84
CA LYS A 90 -12.15 -8.41 5.30
C LYS A 90 -12.61 -9.75 5.88
N GLU A 91 -13.75 -10.28 5.42
CA GLU A 91 -14.27 -11.57 5.87
C GLU A 91 -13.33 -12.72 5.47
N LEU A 92 -12.89 -12.74 4.23
CA LEU A 92 -12.00 -13.78 3.70
C LEU A 92 -10.63 -13.77 4.37
N ILE A 93 -10.06 -12.59 4.62
CA ILE A 93 -8.83 -12.44 5.42
C ILE A 93 -9.06 -12.93 6.85
N GLY A 94 -10.23 -12.64 7.43
CA GLY A 94 -10.64 -13.16 8.74
C GLY A 94 -10.59 -14.69 8.77
N LYS A 95 -11.20 -15.36 7.78
CA LYS A 95 -11.19 -16.83 7.64
C LYS A 95 -9.80 -17.42 7.50
N LEU A 96 -8.89 -16.74 6.78
CA LEU A 96 -7.49 -17.17 6.67
C LEU A 96 -6.76 -17.05 8.01
N ARG A 97 -6.96 -15.95 8.74
CA ARG A 97 -6.34 -15.71 10.06
C ARG A 97 -6.79 -16.72 11.11
N SER A 98 -8.07 -17.10 11.10
CA SER A 98 -8.64 -18.05 12.05
C SER A 98 -8.43 -19.52 11.67
N SER A 99 -7.63 -19.82 10.64
CA SER A 99 -7.44 -21.19 10.13
C SER A 99 -8.72 -21.88 9.65
N SER A 100 -9.81 -21.16 9.38
CA SER A 100 -11.12 -21.78 9.20
C SER A 100 -11.17 -22.75 8.01
N TYR A 101 -10.40 -22.52 6.95
CA TYR A 101 -10.31 -23.48 5.84
C TYR A 101 -9.64 -24.80 6.24
N LEU A 102 -8.61 -24.74 7.08
CA LEU A 102 -7.96 -25.94 7.61
C LEU A 102 -8.91 -26.67 8.57
N ASP A 103 -9.62 -25.92 9.42
CA ASP A 103 -10.60 -26.49 10.35
C ASP A 103 -11.75 -27.18 9.61
N SER A 104 -12.28 -26.58 8.54
CA SER A 104 -13.31 -27.23 7.71
C SER A 104 -12.81 -28.49 7.02
N LEU A 105 -11.55 -28.54 6.58
CA LEU A 105 -10.95 -29.76 6.04
C LEU A 105 -10.76 -30.81 7.15
N HIS A 106 -10.32 -30.39 8.33
CA HIS A 106 -10.19 -31.28 9.48
C HIS A 106 -11.55 -31.89 9.87
N GLU A 107 -12.62 -31.10 9.85
CA GLU A 107 -13.99 -31.56 10.15
C GLU A 107 -14.45 -32.63 9.14
N ILE A 108 -14.22 -32.41 7.83
CA ILE A 108 -14.61 -33.35 6.78
C ILE A 108 -13.82 -34.65 6.84
N TYR A 109 -12.50 -34.59 7.01
CA TYR A 109 -11.64 -35.78 6.95
C TYR A 109 -11.44 -36.43 8.33
N GLY A 110 -11.91 -35.78 9.41
CA GLY A 110 -11.76 -36.17 10.81
C GLY A 110 -10.32 -36.08 11.37
N SER A 111 -9.32 -35.93 10.51
CA SER A 111 -7.92 -35.77 10.92
C SER A 111 -7.12 -35.09 9.82
N VAL A 112 -6.19 -34.22 10.21
CA VAL A 112 -5.28 -33.53 9.27
C VAL A 112 -4.45 -34.51 8.44
N ARG A 113 -4.11 -35.68 9.00
CA ARG A 113 -3.34 -36.74 8.32
C ARG A 113 -4.08 -37.38 7.15
N LYS A 114 -5.41 -37.30 7.15
CA LYS A 114 -6.27 -37.87 6.11
C LYS A 114 -6.59 -36.84 5.02
N VAL A 115 -6.29 -35.56 5.24
CA VAL A 115 -6.53 -34.52 4.26
C VAL A 115 -5.54 -34.71 3.10
N PRO A 116 -6.01 -34.72 1.84
CA PRO A 116 -5.13 -34.79 0.67
C PRO A 116 -4.07 -33.69 0.69
N SER A 117 -2.81 -34.05 0.43
CA SER A 117 -1.67 -33.14 0.41
C SER A 117 -1.85 -31.96 -0.55
N GLU A 118 -2.61 -32.15 -1.63
CA GLU A 118 -2.99 -31.10 -2.57
C GLU A 118 -3.77 -29.96 -1.90
N LEU A 119 -4.74 -30.30 -1.06
CA LEU A 119 -5.56 -29.32 -0.34
C LEU A 119 -4.75 -28.62 0.75
N LEU A 120 -3.94 -29.38 1.50
CA LEU A 120 -3.03 -28.81 2.50
C LEU A 120 -2.06 -27.82 1.85
N TYR A 121 -1.41 -28.22 0.76
CA TYR A 121 -0.53 -27.35 -0.01
C TYR A 121 -1.25 -26.06 -0.43
N GLN A 122 -2.47 -26.18 -0.98
CA GLN A 122 -3.19 -25.01 -1.48
C GLN A 122 -3.62 -24.04 -0.36
N VAL A 123 -4.09 -24.56 0.79
CA VAL A 123 -4.43 -23.71 1.96
C VAL A 123 -3.20 -22.92 2.43
N PHE A 124 -2.06 -23.59 2.54
CA PHE A 124 -0.84 -22.94 3.01
C PHE A 124 -0.22 -22.00 1.96
N LEU A 125 -0.38 -22.30 0.67
CA LEU A 125 0.02 -21.44 -0.42
C LEU A 125 -0.75 -20.11 -0.41
N VAL A 126 -2.06 -20.15 -0.18
CA VAL A 126 -2.87 -18.92 -0.06
C VAL A 126 -2.46 -18.12 1.18
N ASN A 127 -2.25 -18.78 2.32
CA ASN A 127 -1.79 -18.12 3.55
C ASN A 127 -0.42 -17.46 3.36
N TYR A 128 0.50 -18.11 2.65
CA TYR A 128 1.80 -17.54 2.30
C TYR A 128 1.67 -16.36 1.32
N SER A 129 0.85 -16.50 0.27
CA SER A 129 0.68 -15.47 -0.77
C SER A 129 0.00 -14.21 -0.22
N CYS A 130 -0.91 -14.36 0.74
CA CYS A 130 -1.63 -13.26 1.37
C CYS A 130 -1.01 -12.83 2.71
N GLN A 131 0.23 -13.24 3.00
CA GLN A 131 0.84 -13.05 4.32
C GLN A 131 0.86 -11.58 4.79
N HIS A 132 1.03 -10.63 3.87
CA HIS A 132 1.06 -9.19 4.21
C HIS A 132 -0.28 -8.66 4.70
N GLU A 133 -1.40 -9.24 4.25
CA GLU A 133 -2.74 -8.89 4.69
C GLU A 133 -3.10 -9.61 6.02
N ILE A 134 -2.49 -10.77 6.28
CA ILE A 134 -2.81 -11.64 7.42
C ILE A 134 -2.02 -11.27 8.69
N LYS A 135 -0.73 -10.93 8.56
CA LYS A 135 0.29 -10.78 9.63
C LYS A 135 0.11 -9.57 10.57
N GLN A 136 -1.12 -9.10 10.84
CA GLN A 136 -1.41 -7.77 11.38
C GLN A 136 -0.62 -7.32 12.63
N ASN A 137 -0.01 -8.22 13.43
CA ASN A 137 1.01 -7.92 14.44
C ASN A 137 1.95 -9.12 14.79
N ASP A 138 1.82 -10.27 14.12
CA ASP A 138 2.62 -11.48 14.41
C ASP A 138 3.40 -11.89 13.17
N GLU A 139 4.67 -11.48 13.12
CA GLU A 139 5.58 -11.78 12.01
C GLU A 139 5.83 -13.29 11.86
N ARG A 140 5.70 -14.05 12.96
CA ARG A 140 5.89 -15.50 13.02
C ARG A 140 4.58 -16.29 12.93
N PHE A 141 3.44 -15.63 12.64
CA PHE A 141 2.14 -16.30 12.51
C PHE A 141 2.20 -17.51 11.58
N LEU A 142 2.77 -17.33 10.38
CA LEU A 142 2.82 -18.38 9.38
C LEU A 142 3.78 -19.50 9.80
N VAL A 143 4.93 -19.18 10.41
CA VAL A 143 5.86 -20.19 10.95
C VAL A 143 5.15 -21.09 11.96
N LYS A 144 4.39 -20.52 12.91
CA LYS A 144 3.62 -21.29 13.90
C LYS A 144 2.60 -22.24 13.26
N GLN A 145 1.91 -21.78 12.21
CA GLN A 145 0.96 -22.63 11.47
C GLN A 145 1.65 -23.82 10.81
N PHE A 146 2.80 -23.59 10.17
CA PHE A 146 3.58 -24.67 9.58
C PHE A 146 4.17 -25.59 10.63
N ASP A 147 4.69 -25.07 11.75
CA ASP A 147 5.22 -25.88 12.86
C ASP A 147 4.17 -26.88 13.37
N ASN A 148 2.95 -26.37 13.61
CA ASN A 148 1.83 -27.18 14.06
C ASN A 148 1.48 -28.27 13.03
N LEU A 149 1.34 -27.90 11.75
CA LEU A 149 1.03 -28.88 10.70
C LEU A 149 2.13 -29.91 10.54
N TYR A 150 3.38 -29.47 10.45
CA TYR A 150 4.53 -30.31 10.13
C TYR A 150 4.73 -31.43 11.16
N SER A 151 4.43 -31.15 12.44
CA SER A 151 4.46 -32.16 13.51
C SER A 151 3.41 -33.28 13.35
N MET A 152 2.34 -33.02 12.59
CA MET A 152 1.26 -33.98 12.36
C MET A 152 1.45 -34.81 11.10
N LEU A 153 2.32 -34.40 10.17
CA LEU A 153 2.52 -35.05 8.88
C LEU A 153 3.38 -36.31 9.01
N ASP A 154 3.05 -37.31 8.20
CA ASP A 154 3.87 -38.50 8.00
C ASP A 154 4.57 -38.41 6.65
N PHE A 155 5.89 -38.46 6.68
CA PHE A 155 6.75 -38.35 5.49
C PHE A 155 7.22 -39.73 5.00
N HIS A 156 7.00 -40.79 5.76
CA HIS A 156 7.53 -42.11 5.43
C HIS A 156 6.78 -42.73 4.25
N GLY A 157 7.52 -43.20 3.24
CA GLY A 157 6.94 -43.81 2.03
C GLY A 157 6.16 -42.84 1.13
N LYS A 158 6.33 -41.52 1.30
CA LYS A 158 5.62 -40.47 0.52
C LYS A 158 6.50 -39.75 -0.51
N ALA A 159 7.57 -40.40 -0.98
CA ALA A 159 8.53 -39.79 -1.91
C ALA A 159 7.89 -39.29 -3.22
N ASP A 160 6.82 -39.95 -3.69
CA ASP A 160 6.12 -39.62 -4.92
C ASP A 160 5.01 -38.55 -4.74
N ASP A 161 4.71 -38.14 -3.50
CA ASP A 161 3.71 -37.11 -3.25
C ASP A 161 4.26 -35.72 -3.58
N LYS A 162 4.01 -35.31 -4.82
CA LYS A 162 4.44 -34.01 -5.35
C LYS A 162 3.95 -32.82 -4.53
N TYR A 163 2.76 -32.90 -3.91
CA TYR A 163 2.17 -31.77 -3.20
C TYR A 163 2.72 -31.68 -1.78
N LEU A 164 2.92 -32.83 -1.12
CA LEU A 164 3.61 -32.88 0.17
C LEU A 164 5.04 -32.35 0.04
N LYS A 165 5.76 -32.75 -1.01
CA LYS A 165 7.09 -32.21 -1.30
C LYS A 165 7.08 -30.70 -1.50
N ARG A 166 6.13 -30.17 -2.29
CA ARG A 166 5.98 -28.72 -2.50
C ARG A 166 5.64 -27.98 -1.21
N LEU A 167 4.82 -28.56 -0.34
CA LEU A 167 4.49 -27.99 0.98
C LEU A 167 5.74 -27.92 1.87
N VAL A 168 6.53 -28.99 1.92
CA VAL A 168 7.80 -29.05 2.65
C VAL A 168 8.80 -28.04 2.08
N ASP A 169 8.96 -28.00 0.76
CA ASP A 169 9.83 -27.04 0.09
C ASP A 169 9.43 -25.58 0.39
N MET A 170 8.13 -25.27 0.36
CA MET A 170 7.62 -23.94 0.71
C MET A 170 7.96 -23.58 2.16
N TYR A 171 7.80 -24.52 3.09
CA TYR A 171 8.12 -24.27 4.49
C TYR A 171 9.62 -24.01 4.69
N ILE A 172 10.48 -24.89 4.15
CA ILE A 172 11.92 -24.88 4.36
C ILE A 172 12.61 -23.76 3.59
N PHE A 173 12.24 -23.53 2.33
CA PHE A 173 12.97 -22.62 1.44
C PHE A 173 12.32 -21.24 1.29
N ASN A 174 11.09 -21.05 1.77
CA ASN A 174 10.40 -19.76 1.67
C ASN A 174 10.03 -19.22 3.06
N VAL A 175 9.20 -19.96 3.82
CA VAL A 175 8.61 -19.47 5.07
C VAL A 175 9.65 -19.25 6.17
N LEU A 176 10.54 -20.22 6.40
CA LEU A 176 11.60 -20.10 7.42
C LEU A 176 12.64 -19.03 7.05
N PRO A 177 13.18 -18.98 5.82
CA PRO A 177 14.08 -17.91 5.40
C PRO A 177 13.45 -16.52 5.44
N ASP A 178 12.15 -16.38 5.17
CA ASP A 178 11.44 -15.10 5.31
C ASP A 178 11.30 -14.64 6.76
N ALA A 179 11.37 -15.56 7.72
CA ALA A 179 11.39 -15.28 9.17
C ALA A 179 12.81 -15.28 9.77
N ASP A 180 13.85 -15.24 8.92
CA ASP A 180 15.27 -15.34 9.27
C ASP A 180 15.66 -16.60 10.08
N ASP A 181 14.85 -17.67 10.02
CA ASP A 181 15.05 -18.91 10.79
C ASP A 181 15.83 -19.96 9.99
N PHE A 182 17.05 -19.59 9.60
CA PHE A 182 17.92 -20.45 8.79
C PHE A 182 18.43 -21.69 9.52
N TYR A 183 18.55 -21.63 10.84
CA TYR A 183 19.00 -22.76 11.65
C TYR A 183 17.98 -23.89 11.56
N LYS A 184 16.70 -23.59 11.82
CA LYS A 184 15.62 -24.57 11.69
C LYS A 184 15.48 -25.08 10.26
N ALA A 185 15.61 -24.21 9.27
CA ALA A 185 15.56 -24.62 7.87
C ALA A 185 16.65 -25.65 7.55
N GLN A 186 17.87 -25.46 8.06
CA GLN A 186 18.98 -26.40 7.88
C GLN A 186 18.74 -27.73 8.59
N ASP A 187 18.25 -27.71 9.83
CA ASP A 187 17.91 -28.93 10.59
C ASP A 187 16.85 -29.77 9.86
N LEU A 188 15.85 -29.12 9.24
CA LEU A 188 14.80 -29.80 8.50
C LEU A 188 15.30 -30.38 7.18
N VAL A 189 16.23 -29.71 6.48
CA VAL A 189 16.89 -30.27 5.28
C VAL A 189 17.67 -31.54 5.62
N ASP A 190 18.26 -31.59 6.81
CA ASP A 190 19.09 -32.71 7.24
C ASP A 190 18.26 -33.91 7.73
N SER A 191 17.03 -33.65 8.19
CA SER A 191 16.17 -34.68 8.79
C SER A 191 14.97 -35.10 7.94
N ASN A 192 14.50 -34.30 6.99
CA ASN A 192 13.30 -34.62 6.20
C ASN A 192 13.64 -35.56 5.02
N PRO A 193 12.99 -36.73 4.92
CA PRO A 193 13.29 -37.72 3.86
C PRO A 193 12.84 -37.30 2.45
N LEU A 194 12.01 -36.28 2.31
CA LEU A 194 11.51 -35.76 1.02
C LEU A 194 12.47 -34.74 0.38
N VAL A 195 13.48 -34.28 1.12
CA VAL A 195 14.42 -33.26 0.68
C VAL A 195 15.76 -33.91 0.35
N ASP A 196 16.31 -33.55 -0.82
CA ASP A 196 17.69 -33.89 -1.16
C ASP A 196 18.63 -33.02 -0.29
N THR A 197 19.29 -33.64 0.69
CA THR A 197 20.10 -32.93 1.70
C THR A 197 21.21 -32.08 1.07
N GLU A 198 21.89 -32.60 0.03
CA GLU A 198 23.00 -31.86 -0.60
C GLU A 198 22.48 -30.62 -1.33
N LYS A 199 21.46 -30.80 -2.18
CA LYS A 199 20.83 -29.68 -2.90
C LYS A 199 20.16 -28.69 -1.96
N GLY A 200 19.49 -29.19 -0.91
CA GLY A 200 18.83 -28.39 0.11
C GLY A 200 19.82 -27.51 0.87
N ARG A 201 20.95 -28.07 1.34
CA ARG A 201 22.00 -27.30 2.03
C ARG A 201 22.58 -26.22 1.14
N LYS A 202 22.83 -26.52 -0.13
CA LYS A 202 23.31 -25.54 -1.11
C LYS A 202 22.31 -24.39 -1.27
N ARG A 203 21.02 -24.71 -1.46
CA ARG A 203 19.95 -23.72 -1.62
C ARG A 203 19.79 -22.84 -0.37
N ILE A 204 19.87 -23.39 0.84
CA ILE A 204 19.81 -22.60 2.09
C ILE A 204 20.99 -21.63 2.18
N LYS A 205 22.20 -22.05 1.80
CA LYS A 205 23.38 -21.15 1.76
C LYS A 205 23.18 -20.01 0.76
N GLU A 206 22.68 -20.30 -0.44
CA GLU A 206 22.37 -19.30 -1.45
C GLU A 206 21.32 -18.29 -0.95
N LEU A 207 20.22 -18.77 -0.35
CA LEU A 207 19.18 -17.92 0.22
C LEU A 207 19.70 -17.02 1.35
N LYS A 208 20.59 -17.54 2.20
CA LYS A 208 21.21 -16.76 3.28
C LYS A 208 22.07 -15.63 2.73
N GLU A 209 22.84 -15.88 1.67
CA GLU A 209 23.63 -14.83 1.03
C GLU A 209 22.75 -13.80 0.32
N VAL A 210 21.68 -14.22 -0.37
CA VAL A 210 20.71 -13.30 -0.99
C VAL A 210 20.08 -12.38 0.07
N LYS A 211 19.57 -12.93 1.18
CA LYS A 211 18.98 -12.13 2.27
C LYS A 211 19.99 -11.17 2.90
N LYS A 212 21.25 -11.59 3.05
CA LYS A 212 22.33 -10.72 3.53
C LYS A 212 22.61 -9.56 2.57
N GLN A 213 22.59 -9.81 1.26
CA GLN A 213 22.74 -8.76 0.24
C GLN A 213 21.54 -7.81 0.24
N GLU A 214 20.31 -8.33 0.32
CA GLU A 214 19.09 -7.52 0.43
C GLU A 214 19.11 -6.63 1.67
N LYS A 215 19.54 -7.15 2.82
CA LYS A 215 19.67 -6.38 4.06
C LYS A 215 20.68 -5.25 3.92
N LYS A 216 21.86 -5.53 3.35
CA LYS A 216 22.88 -4.49 3.07
C LYS A 216 22.35 -3.42 2.12
N LEU A 217 21.59 -3.80 1.10
CA LEU A 217 20.99 -2.85 0.15
C LEU A 217 19.95 -1.97 0.83
N LYS A 218 19.06 -2.54 1.66
CA LYS A 218 18.08 -1.80 2.44
C LYS A 218 18.74 -0.84 3.43
N ASP A 219 19.78 -1.29 4.13
CA ASP A 219 20.52 -0.45 5.08
C ASP A 219 21.22 0.72 4.36
N LYS A 220 21.77 0.49 3.17
CA LYS A 220 22.37 1.55 2.35
C LYS A 220 21.33 2.57 1.89
N GLN A 221 20.17 2.11 1.42
CA GLN A 221 19.07 2.99 1.00
C GLN A 221 18.49 3.79 2.17
N ALA A 222 18.37 3.19 3.36
CA ALA A 222 17.91 3.88 4.56
C ALA A 222 18.89 5.02 4.95
N LYS A 223 20.19 4.73 4.99
CA LYS A 223 21.22 5.75 5.28
C LYS A 223 21.25 6.88 4.25
N GLU A 224 21.04 6.57 2.97
CA GLU A 224 20.97 7.58 1.92
C GLU A 224 19.74 8.49 2.08
N ARG A 225 18.58 7.93 2.43
CA ARG A 225 17.38 8.71 2.72
C ARG A 225 17.56 9.60 3.95
N GLU A 226 18.14 9.08 5.03
CA GLU A 226 18.44 9.86 6.23
C GLU A 226 19.41 11.01 5.94
N ALA A 227 20.45 10.76 5.13
CA ALA A 227 21.39 11.80 4.71
C ALA A 227 20.72 12.88 3.84
N GLN A 228 19.85 12.48 2.91
CA GLN A 228 19.08 13.43 2.09
C GLN A 228 18.11 14.26 2.95
N GLU A 229 17.45 13.65 3.93
CA GLU A 229 16.53 14.36 4.83
C GLU A 229 17.29 15.33 5.75
N ALA A 230 18.43 14.91 6.30
CA ALA A 230 19.30 15.78 7.10
C ALA A 230 19.82 16.97 6.29
N GLN A 231 20.19 16.76 5.02
CA GLN A 231 20.63 17.83 4.15
C GLN A 231 19.50 18.81 3.80
N ARG A 232 18.29 18.29 3.51
CA ARG A 232 17.11 19.15 3.30
C ARG A 232 16.79 20.01 4.53
N LEU A 233 16.89 19.43 5.74
CA LEU A 233 16.68 20.17 6.99
C LEU A 233 17.75 21.25 7.20
N ALA A 234 19.02 20.96 6.91
CA ALA A 234 20.11 21.92 7.00
C ALA A 234 19.92 23.09 6.01
N ASP A 235 19.55 22.81 4.77
CA ASP A 235 19.30 23.83 3.74
C ASP A 235 18.11 24.73 4.11
N GLU A 236 17.05 24.16 4.70
CA GLU A 236 15.89 24.92 5.15
C GLU A 236 16.25 25.83 6.34
N GLN A 237 17.09 25.36 7.27
CA GLN A 237 17.59 26.18 8.38
C GLN A 237 18.52 27.31 7.88
N ALA A 238 19.39 27.02 6.91
CA ALA A 238 20.26 28.02 6.30
C ALA A 238 19.46 29.11 5.58
N LYS A 239 18.43 28.73 4.82
CA LYS A 239 17.50 29.69 4.20
C LYS A 239 16.79 30.56 5.23
N LYS A 240 16.26 29.98 6.31
CA LYS A 240 15.61 30.74 7.39
C LYS A 240 16.57 31.74 8.05
N LYS A 241 17.83 31.35 8.29
CA LYS A 241 18.85 32.26 8.83
C LYS A 241 19.17 33.41 7.85
N ALA A 242 19.36 33.10 6.57
CA ALA A 242 19.64 34.11 5.55
C ALA A 242 18.45 35.08 5.36
N GLU A 243 17.21 34.60 5.46
CA GLU A 243 16.01 35.44 5.45
C GLU A 243 15.94 36.35 6.69
N GLN A 244 16.26 35.84 7.88
CA GLN A 244 16.34 36.64 9.11
C GLN A 244 17.44 37.71 9.05
N GLU A 245 18.62 37.37 8.55
CA GLU A 245 19.71 38.32 8.37
C GLU A 245 19.35 39.41 7.36
N ASN A 246 18.75 39.04 6.22
CA ASN A 246 18.25 40.01 5.24
C ASN A 246 17.15 40.92 5.81
N ALA A 247 16.22 40.38 6.62
CA ALA A 247 15.21 41.17 7.30
C ALA A 247 15.84 42.15 8.30
N ASN A 248 16.83 41.70 9.06
CA ASN A 248 17.56 42.54 10.02
C ASN A 248 18.37 43.64 9.32
N LEU A 249 19.03 43.34 8.20
CA LEU A 249 19.75 44.34 7.40
C LEU A 249 18.80 45.38 6.80
N LYS A 250 17.65 44.96 6.26
CA LYS A 250 16.59 45.88 5.80
C LYS A 250 16.06 46.75 6.93
N TYR A 251 15.85 46.18 8.12
CA TYR A 251 15.39 46.94 9.27
C TYR A 251 16.43 47.97 9.75
N LYS A 252 17.72 47.62 9.78
CA LYS A 252 18.81 48.56 10.08
C LYS A 252 18.90 49.68 9.06
N SER A 253 18.81 49.37 7.76
CA SER A 253 18.81 50.35 6.68
C SER A 253 17.62 51.32 6.77
N LEU A 254 16.40 50.82 7.02
CA LEU A 254 15.22 51.67 7.25
C LEU A 254 15.37 52.58 8.48
N LYS A 255 16.00 52.09 9.56
CA LYS A 255 16.28 52.89 10.76
C LYS A 255 17.31 53.99 10.50
N GLN A 256 18.25 53.76 9.58
CA GLN A 256 19.27 54.73 9.19
C GLN A 256 18.66 55.80 8.28
N ILE A 257 17.83 55.42 7.31
CA ILE A 257 17.06 56.33 6.45
C ILE A 257 16.12 57.21 7.31
N LYS A 258 15.44 56.65 8.31
CA LYS A 258 14.62 57.46 9.24
C LYS A 258 15.42 58.48 10.02
N ARG A 259 16.61 58.12 10.52
CA ARG A 259 17.48 59.04 11.24
C ARG A 259 18.04 60.14 10.34
N GLU A 260 18.34 59.83 9.09
CA GLU A 260 18.74 60.84 8.10
C GLU A 260 17.57 61.78 7.78
N HIS A 261 16.34 61.26 7.65
CA HIS A 261 15.16 62.10 7.44
C HIS A 261 14.82 62.99 8.64
N GLU A 262 14.96 62.49 9.87
CA GLU A 262 14.77 63.28 11.10
C GLU A 262 15.84 64.37 11.23
N ASN A 263 17.11 64.06 10.95
CA ASN A 263 18.19 65.07 10.92
C ASN A 263 18.02 66.10 9.80
N SER A 264 17.53 65.69 8.62
CA SER A 264 17.25 66.62 7.51
C SER A 264 16.04 67.52 7.80
N GLU A 265 14.99 67.00 8.44
CA GLU A 265 13.85 67.81 8.89
C GLU A 265 14.22 68.79 10.02
N GLU A 266 15.17 68.44 10.87
CA GLU A 266 15.67 69.31 11.95
C GLU A 266 16.56 70.45 11.39
N LEU A 267 17.35 70.17 10.35
CA LEU A 267 18.12 71.17 9.59
C LEU A 267 17.22 72.11 8.75
N GLU A 268 16.12 71.61 8.17
CA GLU A 268 15.16 72.46 7.46
C GLU A 268 14.32 73.35 8.41
N ARG A 269 14.15 72.95 9.68
CA ARG A 269 13.45 73.75 10.70
C ARG A 269 14.27 74.90 11.28
N GLN A 270 15.61 74.84 11.21
CA GLN A 270 16.47 75.94 11.68
C GLN A 270 16.70 77.05 10.64
N GLY A 271 16.26 76.87 9.39
CA GLY A 271 16.48 77.83 8.30
C GLY A 271 15.25 78.64 7.85
N ARG A 272 14.06 78.47 8.44
CA ARG A 272 12.82 79.13 7.97
C ARG A 272 12.20 80.02 9.03
N SER A 273 12.32 81.33 8.82
CA SER A 273 11.43 82.35 9.37
C SER A 273 9.96 82.06 9.02
N PRO A 274 9.00 82.43 9.88
CA PRO A 274 7.60 82.04 9.72
C PRO A 274 6.95 82.82 8.56
N PRO A 275 6.22 82.17 7.63
CA PRO A 275 5.34 82.88 6.73
C PRO A 275 3.95 82.99 7.36
N THR A 276 3.54 84.25 7.45
CA THR A 276 2.19 84.78 7.45
C THR A 276 1.16 83.97 6.64
N THR A 277 -0.01 83.82 7.26
CA THR A 277 -1.35 83.57 6.69
C THR A 277 -1.51 83.69 5.17
N GLY A 278 -2.02 82.63 4.53
CA GLY A 278 -2.62 82.72 3.19
C GLY A 278 -2.82 81.39 2.46
N ASP A 279 -4.09 81.12 2.14
CA ASP A 279 -4.58 80.32 1.01
C ASP A 279 -4.74 78.78 1.14
N GLY A 280 -5.98 78.39 1.43
CA GLY A 280 -6.48 77.00 1.48
C GLY A 280 -6.65 76.35 0.10
N LYS A 281 -5.53 76.03 -0.57
CA LYS A 281 -5.52 75.25 -1.83
C LYS A 281 -4.72 73.94 -1.77
N SER A 282 -4.18 73.57 -0.61
CA SER A 282 -3.33 72.36 -0.46
C SER A 282 -4.09 71.06 -0.20
N SER A 283 -5.33 71.12 0.33
CA SER A 283 -6.05 69.92 0.79
C SER A 283 -6.50 68.98 -0.36
N ILE A 284 -7.01 69.53 -1.48
CA ILE A 284 -7.52 68.73 -2.60
C ILE A 284 -6.41 68.02 -3.37
N GLN A 285 -5.25 68.66 -3.56
CA GLN A 285 -4.12 68.04 -4.26
C GLN A 285 -3.51 66.91 -3.42
N GLN A 286 -3.41 67.09 -2.10
CA GLN A 286 -3.00 66.03 -1.19
C GLN A 286 -4.01 64.88 -1.17
N LEU A 287 -5.31 65.16 -1.17
CA LEU A 287 -6.34 64.12 -1.28
C LEU A 287 -6.23 63.35 -2.60
N ARG A 288 -6.01 64.04 -3.72
CA ARG A 288 -5.82 63.40 -5.04
C ARG A 288 -4.64 62.44 -5.03
N HIS A 289 -3.49 62.87 -4.51
CA HIS A 289 -2.32 61.99 -4.45
C HIS A 289 -2.55 60.77 -3.55
N ARG A 290 -3.29 60.94 -2.45
CA ARG A 290 -3.62 59.85 -1.53
C ARG A 290 -4.59 58.84 -2.15
N LEU A 291 -5.59 59.33 -2.90
CA LEU A 291 -6.52 58.51 -3.67
C LEU A 291 -5.82 57.74 -4.78
N GLU A 292 -4.92 58.40 -5.51
CA GLU A 292 -4.16 57.79 -6.60
C GLU A 292 -3.21 56.70 -6.08
N TYR A 293 -2.59 56.94 -4.93
CA TYR A 293 -1.76 55.95 -4.25
C TYR A 293 -2.58 54.72 -3.83
N LEU A 294 -3.75 54.92 -3.21
CA LEU A 294 -4.62 53.84 -2.79
C LEU A 294 -5.14 53.02 -3.99
N MET A 295 -5.52 53.67 -5.09
CA MET A 295 -5.94 52.99 -6.32
C MET A 295 -4.85 52.10 -6.92
N ARG A 296 -3.60 52.57 -6.95
CA ARG A 296 -2.48 51.75 -7.44
C ARG A 296 -2.23 50.54 -6.55
N LEU A 297 -2.47 50.68 -5.24
CA LEU A 297 -2.26 49.61 -4.26
C LEU A 297 -3.34 48.54 -4.36
N THR A 298 -4.61 48.94 -4.52
CA THR A 298 -5.71 48.00 -4.82
C THR A 298 -5.55 47.35 -6.19
N GLN A 299 -5.11 48.07 -7.21
CA GLN A 299 -4.87 47.49 -8.53
C GLN A 299 -3.83 46.37 -8.47
N ARG A 300 -2.68 46.60 -7.83
CA ARG A 300 -1.65 45.57 -7.64
C ARG A 300 -2.14 44.38 -6.81
N PHE A 301 -2.99 44.62 -5.82
CA PHE A 301 -3.58 43.56 -5.01
C PHE A 301 -4.55 42.70 -5.84
N CYS A 302 -5.38 43.31 -6.68
CA CYS A 302 -6.29 42.60 -7.58
C CYS A 302 -5.53 41.82 -8.66
N GLU A 303 -4.50 42.40 -9.28
CA GLU A 303 -3.66 41.73 -10.28
C GLU A 303 -2.97 40.49 -9.70
N LYS A 304 -2.56 40.54 -8.43
CA LYS A 304 -1.86 39.43 -7.76
C LYS A 304 -2.80 38.30 -7.31
N ASN A 305 -4.03 38.61 -6.92
CA ASN A 305 -4.95 37.63 -6.32
C ASN A 305 -6.09 37.19 -7.24
N TYR A 306 -6.45 37.98 -8.26
CA TYR A 306 -7.57 37.72 -9.17
C TYR A 306 -7.23 38.10 -10.63
N PRO A 307 -6.24 37.44 -11.26
CA PRO A 307 -5.71 37.83 -12.58
C PRO A 307 -6.73 37.73 -13.73
N SER A 308 -7.82 36.96 -13.58
CA SER A 308 -8.86 36.77 -14.60
C SER A 308 -10.01 37.80 -14.54
N HIS A 309 -10.00 38.76 -13.61
CA HIS A 309 -11.09 39.73 -13.40
C HIS A 309 -10.68 41.21 -13.45
N CYS A 310 -9.49 41.55 -13.96
CA CYS A 310 -9.08 42.95 -14.15
C CYS A 310 -9.36 43.37 -15.61
N PRO A 311 -10.46 44.10 -15.93
CA PRO A 311 -10.65 44.61 -17.26
C PRO A 311 -9.65 45.74 -17.49
N ALA A 312 -8.82 45.58 -18.53
CA ALA A 312 -7.95 46.62 -19.03
C ALA A 312 -8.78 47.90 -19.26
N PHE A 313 -8.53 48.94 -18.46
CA PHE A 313 -8.95 50.29 -18.81
C PHE A 313 -8.18 50.69 -20.06
N HIS A 314 -8.78 50.38 -21.21
CA HIS A 314 -8.34 50.78 -22.53
C HIS A 314 -8.12 52.29 -22.56
N SER A 315 -7.00 52.65 -23.16
CA SER A 315 -6.53 53.99 -23.41
C SER A 315 -7.59 54.87 -24.09
N TYR A 316 -8.15 55.80 -23.33
CA TYR A 316 -8.51 57.11 -23.87
C TYR A 316 -7.22 57.91 -24.09
N LYS A 317 -6.55 57.67 -25.23
CA LYS A 317 -5.64 58.64 -25.86
C LYS A 317 -5.69 58.45 -27.38
N LYS A 318 -6.77 58.95 -27.98
CA LYS A 318 -6.74 59.50 -29.33
C LYS A 318 -7.05 61.00 -29.21
N ASN A 319 -6.18 61.79 -29.83
CA ASN A 319 -6.32 63.21 -30.16
C ASN A 319 -6.09 64.24 -29.05
N GLN A 320 -4.85 64.73 -28.96
CA GLN A 320 -4.55 66.17 -29.06
C GLN A 320 -3.03 66.41 -29.27
N CYS A 321 -2.71 67.03 -30.41
CA CYS A 321 -1.56 67.90 -30.74
C CYS A 321 -0.14 67.32 -30.67
N ALA A 322 0.51 67.07 -31.81
CA ALA A 322 1.21 68.05 -32.66
C ALA A 322 1.65 67.37 -33.97
#